data_AF-A0A2D8LXP6-F1
#
_entry.id   AF-A0A2D8LXP6-F1
#
_cell.length_a   1.000
_cell.length_b   1.000
_cell.length_c   1.000
_cell.angle_alpha   90.00
_cell.angle_beta   90.00
_cell.angle_gamma   90.00
#
_symmetry.space_group_name_H-M   'P 1'
#
loop_
_entity.id
_entity.type
_entity.pdbx_description
1 polymer ?
#
loop_
_entity_poly.entity_id
_entity_poly.type
_entity_poly.pdbx_seq_one_letter_code
_entity_poly.pdbx_strand_id
1 'polypeptide(L)'
;MLQDYTTELPVDYDRLIQVGSLSEMFDAVEQAGPNINIIVWRRGELAGDFNTLSRAITSEYFTDRYLKSLNSYEESDFLEKISRYEEFSPQVETAALQVANDIKETLCHMTAERQRKYMACITAEGYRYKDTHLFHSDGAVWRLLAAYTNPATEWIRNQDSVLVGKMGQTPIYDKAEGALTYQFQSGDIWVHAGDYRDDFPAFLHKAPEPQLSHSRLLVTSDLNCGA
;
A
#
# COMPACT_ATOMS: atom_id res chain seq x y z
N MET A 1 -22.49 -12.12 6.53
CA MET A 1 -22.45 -11.11 5.46
C MET A 1 -21.57 -11.68 4.38
N LEU A 2 -22.08 -11.83 3.16
CA LEU A 2 -21.25 -12.25 2.01
C LEU A 2 -20.17 -11.19 1.81
N GLN A 3 -18.92 -11.63 1.68
CA GLN A 3 -17.82 -10.73 1.33
C GLN A 3 -18.09 -10.20 -0.08
N ASP A 4 -18.37 -8.91 -0.17
CA ASP A 4 -18.75 -8.24 -1.42
C ASP A 4 -17.51 -7.71 -2.16
N TYR A 5 -16.42 -8.49 -2.12
CA TYR A 5 -15.14 -8.17 -2.74
C TYR A 5 -14.53 -9.38 -3.46
N THR A 6 -13.69 -9.11 -4.47
CA THR A 6 -12.84 -10.09 -5.14
C THR A 6 -11.37 -9.72 -5.00
N THR A 7 -10.49 -10.72 -5.05
CA THR A 7 -9.04 -10.48 -5.12
C THR A 7 -8.47 -10.71 -6.53
N GLU A 8 -9.30 -11.20 -7.45
CA GLU A 8 -8.96 -11.33 -8.86
C GLU A 8 -8.85 -9.94 -9.50
N LEU A 9 -7.86 -9.76 -10.38
CA LEU A 9 -7.80 -8.54 -11.19
C LEU A 9 -8.95 -8.52 -12.21
N PRO A 10 -9.52 -7.34 -12.52
CA PRO A 10 -10.52 -7.24 -13.57
C PRO A 10 -9.91 -7.59 -14.93
N VAL A 11 -10.64 -8.40 -15.71
CA VAL A 11 -10.19 -8.87 -17.04
C VAL A 11 -10.17 -7.73 -18.07
N ASP A 12 -11.08 -6.76 -17.93
CA ASP A 12 -11.24 -5.64 -18.88
C ASP A 12 -11.18 -4.29 -18.13
N TYR A 13 -9.99 -3.94 -17.65
CA TYR A 13 -9.75 -2.64 -17.04
C TYR A 13 -8.53 -1.95 -17.63
N ASP A 14 -8.77 -1.19 -18.69
CA ASP A 14 -7.75 -0.46 -19.48
C ASP A 14 -6.92 0.57 -18.69
N ARG A 15 -7.25 0.79 -17.42
CA ARG A 15 -6.49 1.66 -16.51
C ARG A 15 -5.46 0.90 -15.68
N LEU A 16 -5.39 -0.42 -15.81
CA LEU A 16 -4.51 -1.31 -15.07
C LEU A 16 -3.44 -1.91 -15.98
N ILE A 17 -2.19 -1.87 -15.52
CA ILE A 17 -1.10 -2.66 -16.09
C ILE A 17 -0.67 -3.71 -15.06
N GLN A 18 -0.65 -4.98 -15.45
CA GLN A 18 -0.02 -6.03 -14.66
C GLN A 18 1.40 -6.25 -15.18
N VAL A 19 2.38 -6.27 -14.28
CA VAL A 19 3.79 -6.49 -14.57
C VAL A 19 4.34 -7.71 -13.83
N GLY A 20 5.48 -8.22 -14.27
CA GLY A 20 6.14 -9.43 -13.74
C GLY A 20 7.23 -9.16 -12.70
N SER A 21 7.66 -7.92 -12.50
CA SER A 21 8.74 -7.56 -11.57
C SER A 21 8.68 -6.08 -11.13
N LEU A 22 9.47 -5.72 -10.11
CA LEU A 22 9.69 -4.32 -9.71
C LEU A 22 10.34 -3.49 -10.83
N SER A 23 11.31 -4.05 -11.57
CA SER A 23 11.93 -3.35 -12.69
C SER A 23 10.91 -2.97 -13.76
N GLU A 24 10.08 -3.94 -14.17
CA GLU A 24 9.01 -3.69 -15.15
C GLU A 24 7.96 -2.70 -14.62
N MET A 25 7.73 -2.66 -13.31
CA MET A 25 6.83 -1.68 -12.69
C MET A 25 7.33 -0.26 -12.91
N PHE A 26 8.62 -0.01 -12.65
CA PHE A 26 9.20 1.31 -12.82
C PHE A 26 9.28 1.72 -14.30
N ASP A 27 9.65 0.80 -15.20
CA ASP A 27 9.60 1.05 -16.64
C ASP A 27 8.17 1.39 -17.11
N ALA A 28 7.17 0.69 -16.57
CA ALA A 28 5.76 0.94 -16.88
C ALA A 28 5.28 2.29 -16.34
N VAL A 29 5.78 2.77 -15.20
CA VAL A 29 5.46 4.11 -14.68
C VAL A 29 5.92 5.20 -15.65
N GLU A 30 7.13 5.07 -16.21
CA GLU A 30 7.68 6.04 -17.17
C GLU A 30 6.92 6.05 -18.51
N GLN A 31 6.35 4.91 -18.89
CA GLN A 31 5.61 4.73 -20.14
C GLN A 31 4.08 4.84 -19.98
N ALA A 32 3.61 5.06 -18.74
CA ALA A 32 2.19 4.99 -18.41
C ALA A 32 1.40 6.06 -19.16
N GLY A 33 0.50 5.60 -20.03
CA GLY A 33 -0.44 6.47 -20.72
C GLY A 33 -1.36 7.23 -19.75
N PRO A 34 -2.04 8.29 -20.24
CA PRO A 34 -2.88 9.18 -19.44
C PRO A 34 -4.03 8.47 -18.70
N ASN A 35 -4.47 7.31 -19.22
CA ASN A 35 -5.61 6.59 -18.65
C ASN A 35 -5.21 5.56 -17.57
N ILE A 36 -3.93 5.20 -17.48
CA ILE A 36 -3.42 4.21 -16.52
C ILE A 36 -3.43 4.85 -15.14
N ASN A 37 -3.99 4.18 -14.13
CA ASN A 37 -3.95 4.67 -12.76
C ASN A 37 -3.51 3.63 -11.74
N ILE A 38 -3.25 2.41 -12.17
CA ILE A 38 -2.68 1.36 -11.34
C ILE A 38 -1.74 0.49 -12.17
N ILE A 39 -0.56 0.23 -11.62
CA ILE A 39 0.41 -0.73 -12.12
C ILE A 39 0.66 -1.70 -10.98
N VAL A 40 0.45 -2.99 -11.19
CA VAL A 40 0.49 -4.01 -10.12
C VAL A 40 1.40 -5.17 -10.49
N TRP A 41 2.23 -5.58 -9.54
CA TRP A 41 2.98 -6.82 -9.57
C TRP A 41 2.39 -7.80 -8.55
N ARG A 42 1.86 -8.91 -9.05
CA ARG A 42 1.38 -10.04 -8.24
C ARG A 42 2.55 -10.98 -7.94
N ARG A 43 3.32 -10.72 -6.88
CA ARG A 43 4.48 -11.56 -6.53
C ARG A 43 4.10 -12.98 -6.11
N GLY A 44 2.88 -13.15 -5.61
CA GLY A 44 2.37 -14.41 -5.07
C GLY A 44 2.63 -14.55 -3.56
N GLU A 45 2.62 -15.79 -3.08
CA GLU A 45 2.75 -16.09 -1.65
C GLU A 45 4.08 -15.62 -1.07
N LEU A 46 4.01 -14.98 0.09
CA LEU A 46 5.18 -14.51 0.84
C LEU A 46 5.67 -15.59 1.82
N ALA A 47 6.98 -15.65 2.05
CA ALA A 47 7.58 -16.55 3.04
C ALA A 47 7.75 -15.87 4.40
N GLY A 48 7.54 -16.58 5.50
CA GLY A 48 7.73 -16.03 6.85
C GLY A 48 6.46 -15.51 7.53
N ASP A 49 6.61 -15.00 8.75
CA ASP A 49 5.51 -14.56 9.62
C ASP A 49 5.41 -13.03 9.67
N PHE A 50 4.68 -12.47 8.71
CA PHE A 50 4.43 -11.02 8.63
C PHE A 50 3.47 -10.50 9.69
N ASN A 51 2.60 -11.36 10.24
CA ASN A 51 1.68 -10.96 11.31
C ASN A 51 2.45 -10.69 12.60
N THR A 52 3.37 -11.58 12.98
CA THR A 52 4.25 -11.36 14.14
C THR A 52 5.24 -10.22 13.90
N LEU A 53 5.81 -10.10 12.68
CA LEU A 53 6.62 -8.93 12.31
C LEU A 53 5.86 -7.61 12.48
N SER A 54 4.60 -7.54 12.04
CA SER A 54 3.78 -6.34 12.18
C SER A 54 3.63 -5.92 13.64
N ARG A 55 3.50 -6.89 14.56
CA ARG A 55 3.43 -6.66 16.01
C ARG A 55 4.76 -6.16 16.58
N ALA A 56 5.89 -6.74 16.17
CA ALA A 56 7.22 -6.29 16.56
C ALA A 56 7.50 -4.82 16.16
N ILE A 57 7.11 -4.43 14.94
CA ILE A 57 7.23 -3.04 14.47
C ILE A 57 6.35 -2.10 15.31
N THR A 58 5.19 -2.58 15.77
CA THR A 58 4.29 -1.77 16.60
C THR A 58 4.77 -1.56 18.04
N SER A 59 5.66 -2.37 18.59
CA SER A 59 6.12 -2.20 19.99
C SER A 59 7.26 -1.17 20.16
N GLU A 60 8.12 -0.96 19.15
CA GLU A 60 9.38 -0.21 19.37
C GLU A 60 9.46 1.20 18.77
N TYR A 61 8.71 1.53 17.71
CA TYR A 61 8.84 2.81 17.00
C TYR A 61 7.66 3.74 17.29
N PHE A 62 7.80 4.70 18.21
CA PHE A 62 6.80 5.73 18.50
C PHE A 62 7.27 7.10 18.03
N THR A 63 6.86 7.50 16.84
CA THR A 63 6.94 8.92 16.41
C THR A 63 5.60 9.47 15.94
N ASP A 64 4.62 8.63 15.61
CA ASP A 64 3.25 9.06 15.37
C ASP A 64 2.28 7.97 15.87
N ARG A 65 1.24 8.34 16.63
CA ARG A 65 0.35 7.37 17.32
C ARG A 65 -0.43 6.48 16.35
N TYR A 66 -0.47 6.83 15.07
CA TYR A 66 -1.40 6.24 14.10
C TYR A 66 -0.73 5.74 12.80
N LEU A 67 0.55 6.04 12.60
CA LEU A 67 1.35 5.60 11.44
C LEU A 67 2.83 5.55 11.84
N LYS A 68 3.37 4.35 12.02
CA LYS A 68 4.79 4.20 12.40
C LYS A 68 5.66 4.25 11.16
N SER A 69 6.50 5.28 11.05
CA SER A 69 7.48 5.41 9.97
C SER A 69 8.91 5.24 10.47
N LEU A 70 9.69 4.41 9.78
CA LEU A 70 11.13 4.38 9.97
C LEU A 70 11.73 5.60 9.27
N ASN A 71 12.37 6.47 10.06
CA ASN A 71 12.86 7.76 9.58
C ASN A 71 14.18 7.67 8.77
N SER A 72 14.85 6.51 8.81
CA SER A 72 16.04 6.13 8.03
C SER A 72 16.12 4.60 7.94
N TYR A 73 16.58 4.06 6.81
CA TYR A 73 16.83 2.62 6.64
C TYR A 73 18.32 2.36 6.75
N GLU A 74 18.73 1.77 7.86
CA GLU A 74 19.96 0.99 7.94
C GLU A 74 19.49 -0.46 8.15
N GLU A 75 19.72 -1.32 7.17
CA GLU A 75 19.27 -2.72 7.18
C GLU A 75 19.70 -3.44 8.46
N SER A 76 20.92 -3.17 8.91
CA SER A 76 21.48 -3.69 10.16
C SER A 76 20.67 -3.26 11.38
N ASP A 77 20.26 -1.99 11.44
CA ASP A 77 19.47 -1.46 12.56
C ASP A 77 18.06 -2.06 12.59
N PHE A 78 17.47 -2.29 11.41
CA PHE A 78 16.14 -2.88 11.30
C PHE A 78 16.13 -4.31 11.84
N LEU A 79 17.04 -5.16 11.37
CA LEU A 79 17.14 -6.56 11.81
C LEU A 79 17.56 -6.66 13.28
N GLU A 80 18.53 -5.85 13.73
CA GLU A 80 18.97 -5.86 15.13
C GLU A 80 17.81 -5.53 16.07
N LYS A 81 16.99 -4.53 15.73
CA LYS A 81 15.85 -4.13 16.57
C LYS A 81 14.77 -5.20 16.60
N ILE A 82 14.39 -5.74 15.43
CA ILE A 82 13.39 -6.83 15.37
C ILE A 82 13.85 -8.08 16.13
N SER A 83 15.16 -8.37 16.16
CA SER A 83 15.73 -9.51 16.89
C SER A 83 15.51 -9.46 18.41
N ARG A 84 15.23 -8.27 18.96
CA ARG A 84 15.00 -8.06 20.40
C ARG A 84 13.54 -8.31 20.80
N TYR A 85 12.64 -8.50 19.84
CA TYR A 85 11.24 -8.80 20.10
C TYR A 85 11.08 -10.19 20.72
N GLU A 86 10.20 -10.31 21.72
CA GLU A 86 10.06 -11.55 22.50
C GLU A 86 9.61 -12.76 21.66
N GLU A 87 8.81 -12.53 20.60
CA GLU A 87 8.33 -13.56 19.68
C GLU A 87 9.24 -13.70 18.43
N PHE A 88 10.48 -13.21 18.47
CA PHE A 88 11.41 -13.35 17.34
C PHE A 88 11.68 -14.83 17.03
N SER A 89 11.58 -15.19 15.76
CA SER A 89 11.78 -16.54 15.25
C SER A 89 12.37 -16.51 13.83
N PRO A 90 12.89 -17.63 13.31
CA PRO A 90 13.40 -17.68 11.92
C PRO A 90 12.36 -17.28 10.86
N GLN A 91 11.06 -17.50 11.13
CA GLN A 91 9.98 -17.07 10.24
C GLN A 91 9.79 -15.54 10.27
N VAL A 92 9.96 -14.91 11.44
CA VAL A 92 9.93 -13.44 11.57
C VAL A 92 11.15 -12.82 10.91
N GLU A 93 12.33 -13.43 11.06
CA GLU A 93 13.56 -13.00 10.37
C GLU A 93 13.39 -13.09 8.85
N THR A 94 12.84 -14.18 8.34
CA THR A 94 12.56 -14.37 6.90
C THR A 94 11.60 -13.30 6.36
N ALA A 95 10.57 -12.93 7.13
CA ALA A 95 9.66 -11.84 6.77
C ALA A 95 10.37 -10.47 6.80
N ALA A 96 11.18 -10.22 7.84
CA ALA A 96 11.91 -8.97 8.00
C ALA A 96 12.91 -8.76 6.84
N LEU A 97 13.65 -9.80 6.46
CA LEU A 97 14.58 -9.77 5.32
C LEU A 97 13.89 -9.47 3.99
N GLN A 98 12.67 -9.98 3.78
CA GLN A 98 11.89 -9.63 2.58
C GLN A 98 11.47 -8.17 2.56
N VAL A 99 10.94 -7.64 3.67
CA VAL A 99 10.58 -6.21 3.77
C VAL A 99 11.83 -5.33 3.54
N ALA A 100 12.95 -5.70 4.17
CA ALA A 100 14.24 -5.05 4.02
C ALA A 100 14.71 -4.99 2.55
N ASN A 101 14.65 -6.11 1.83
CA ASN A 101 15.00 -6.17 0.41
C ASN A 101 14.07 -5.31 -0.45
N ASP A 102 12.75 -5.39 -0.24
CA ASP A 102 11.77 -4.59 -0.99
C ASP A 102 12.03 -3.08 -0.77
N ILE A 103 12.33 -2.67 0.46
CA ILE A 103 12.70 -1.27 0.76
C ILE A 103 13.95 -0.89 -0.03
N LYS A 104 15.01 -1.70 0.04
CA LYS A 104 16.29 -1.43 -0.62
C LYS A 104 16.14 -1.28 -2.13
N GLU A 105 15.37 -2.17 -2.76
CA GLU A 105 15.12 -2.15 -4.21
C GLU A 105 14.27 -0.95 -4.64
N THR A 106 13.31 -0.54 -3.80
CA THR A 106 12.39 0.56 -4.15
C THR A 106 12.94 1.95 -3.80
N LEU A 107 13.90 2.06 -2.88
CA LEU A 107 14.39 3.33 -2.31
C LEU A 107 14.97 4.30 -3.36
N CYS A 108 15.69 3.79 -4.36
CA CYS A 108 16.27 4.63 -5.42
C CYS A 108 15.21 5.26 -6.34
N HIS A 109 13.98 4.73 -6.36
CA HIS A 109 12.86 5.24 -7.13
C HIS A 109 11.98 6.22 -6.34
N MET A 110 12.23 6.42 -5.05
CA MET A 110 11.43 7.28 -4.16
C MET A 110 11.94 8.72 -4.10
N THR A 111 11.03 9.68 -3.87
CA THR A 111 11.41 11.08 -3.61
C THR A 111 12.28 11.24 -2.37
N ALA A 112 13.21 12.20 -2.38
CA ALA A 112 14.16 12.43 -1.28
C ALA A 112 13.46 12.75 0.06
N GLU A 113 12.29 13.38 0.01
CA GLU A 113 11.46 13.60 1.20
C GLU A 113 10.91 12.29 1.77
N ARG A 114 10.49 11.36 0.89
CA ARG A 114 9.84 10.10 1.27
C ARG A 114 10.79 8.93 1.49
N GLN A 115 12.03 9.00 1.03
CA GLN A 115 13.12 8.12 1.50
C GLN A 115 13.29 8.18 3.03
N ARG A 116 12.80 9.25 3.67
CA ARG A 116 12.77 9.41 5.13
C ARG A 116 11.52 8.81 5.79
N LYS A 117 10.54 8.27 5.06
CA LYS A 117 9.30 7.67 5.59
C LYS A 117 8.79 6.58 4.65
N TYR A 118 9.46 5.43 4.63
CA TYR A 118 9.28 4.39 3.61
C TYR A 118 8.43 3.19 4.05
N MET A 119 8.24 2.98 5.35
CA MET A 119 7.41 1.90 5.90
C MET A 119 6.29 2.49 6.75
N ALA A 120 5.10 1.92 6.67
CA ALA A 120 3.96 2.26 7.50
C ALA A 120 3.36 0.98 8.08
N CYS A 121 3.27 0.91 9.40
CA CYS A 121 2.40 -0.06 10.06
C CYS A 121 1.17 0.68 10.60
N ILE A 122 -0.02 0.29 10.13
CA ILE A 122 -1.29 0.89 10.54
C ILE A 122 -2.02 -0.11 11.45
N THR A 123 -2.26 0.30 12.69
CA THR A 123 -2.99 -0.50 13.69
C THR A 123 -4.50 -0.26 13.60
N ALA A 124 -5.29 -1.14 14.23
CA ALA A 124 -6.73 -0.95 14.40
C ALA A 124 -7.11 0.41 15.03
N GLU A 125 -6.25 0.97 15.87
CA GLU A 125 -6.45 2.31 16.44
C GLU A 125 -6.14 3.41 15.41
N GLY A 126 -5.07 3.26 14.62
CA GLY A 126 -4.76 4.19 13.51
C GLY A 126 -5.89 4.32 12.50
N TYR A 127 -6.62 3.23 12.26
CA TYR A 127 -7.81 3.18 11.42
C TYR A 127 -8.96 4.06 11.94
N ARG A 128 -9.23 4.07 13.25
CA ARG A 128 -10.36 4.81 13.84
C ARG A 128 -10.28 6.34 13.69
N TYR A 129 -9.10 6.88 13.39
CA TYR A 129 -8.86 8.33 13.37
C TYR A 129 -8.60 8.88 11.97
N LYS A 130 -8.75 8.08 10.90
CA LYS A 130 -8.42 8.49 9.54
C LYS A 130 -9.57 8.28 8.55
N ASP A 131 -9.60 9.19 7.59
CA ASP A 131 -10.41 9.19 6.37
C ASP A 131 -10.13 8.02 5.44
N THR A 132 -9.08 7.26 5.72
CA THR A 132 -8.64 6.09 4.97
C THR A 132 -9.71 5.01 4.76
N HIS A 133 -10.84 5.03 5.46
CA HIS A 133 -11.93 4.04 5.29
C HIS A 133 -12.97 4.39 4.23
N LEU A 134 -12.86 5.57 3.62
CA LEU A 134 -13.72 5.98 2.52
C LEU A 134 -12.94 5.84 1.21
N PHE A 135 -13.62 5.54 0.10
CA PHE A 135 -12.93 5.51 -1.20
C PHE A 135 -12.49 6.93 -1.55
N HIS A 136 -11.18 7.10 -1.65
CA HIS A 136 -10.53 8.37 -1.93
C HIS A 136 -9.31 8.12 -2.82
N SER A 137 -8.70 9.21 -3.22
CA SER A 137 -7.46 9.28 -3.97
C SER A 137 -6.40 9.96 -3.11
N ASP A 138 -5.15 9.56 -3.30
CA ASP A 138 -4.02 10.09 -2.55
C ASP A 138 -3.49 11.39 -3.18
N GLY A 139 -3.01 12.32 -2.35
CA GLY A 139 -2.30 13.52 -2.82
C GLY A 139 -0.87 13.22 -3.27
N ALA A 140 -0.71 12.57 -4.43
CA ALA A 140 0.57 12.23 -5.06
C ALA A 140 0.43 12.20 -6.59
N VAL A 141 1.55 12.24 -7.32
CA VAL A 141 1.54 11.93 -8.78
C VAL A 141 1.47 10.42 -8.96
N TRP A 142 2.44 9.72 -8.39
CA TRP A 142 2.48 8.26 -8.29
C TRP A 142 2.88 7.86 -6.89
N ARG A 143 2.17 6.87 -6.36
CA ARG A 143 2.40 6.33 -5.02
C ARG A 143 2.60 4.82 -5.07
N LEU A 144 3.73 4.39 -4.53
CA LEU A 144 4.13 2.99 -4.38
C LEU A 144 3.65 2.47 -3.04
N LEU A 145 2.91 1.37 -3.05
CA LEU A 145 2.60 0.58 -1.86
C LEU A 145 2.98 -0.90 -2.07
N ALA A 146 3.35 -1.58 -0.99
CA ALA A 146 3.47 -3.04 -0.93
C ALA A 146 2.71 -3.57 0.27
N ALA A 147 1.94 -4.65 0.09
CA ALA A 147 1.15 -5.27 1.16
C ALA A 147 1.80 -6.57 1.66
N TYR A 148 1.96 -6.68 2.98
CA TYR A 148 2.56 -7.86 3.60
C TYR A 148 1.59 -8.65 4.49
N THR A 149 0.48 -8.03 4.91
CA THR A 149 -0.57 -8.66 5.72
C THR A 149 -1.95 -8.41 5.12
N ASN A 150 -2.88 -9.34 5.39
CA ASN A 150 -4.28 -9.24 5.00
C ASN A 150 -5.15 -8.72 6.15
N PRO A 151 -6.32 -8.10 5.86
CA PRO A 151 -6.75 -7.63 4.54
C PRO A 151 -5.89 -6.46 4.05
N ALA A 152 -5.60 -6.38 2.75
CA ALA A 152 -4.85 -5.26 2.18
C ALA A 152 -5.78 -4.14 1.69
N THR A 153 -5.28 -3.24 0.83
CA THR A 153 -6.05 -2.10 0.30
C THR A 153 -7.23 -2.58 -0.56
N GLU A 154 -8.40 -1.97 -0.36
CA GLU A 154 -9.58 -2.16 -1.19
C GLU A 154 -9.68 -1.04 -2.23
N TRP A 155 -10.23 -1.32 -3.40
CA TRP A 155 -10.37 -0.35 -4.48
C TRP A 155 -11.57 -0.65 -5.38
N ILE A 156 -11.96 0.36 -6.16
CA ILE A 156 -13.06 0.28 -7.13
C ILE A 156 -12.59 0.77 -8.49
N ARG A 157 -13.15 0.24 -9.58
CA ARG A 157 -12.87 0.76 -10.92
C ARG A 157 -13.48 2.15 -11.05
N ASN A 158 -12.79 3.08 -11.71
CA ASN A 158 -13.30 4.45 -11.87
C ASN A 158 -14.67 4.51 -12.55
N GLN A 159 -14.94 3.65 -13.55
CA GLN A 159 -16.25 3.60 -14.22
C GLN A 159 -17.39 3.08 -13.33
N ASP A 160 -17.06 2.42 -12.21
CA ASP A 160 -18.01 1.87 -11.25
C ASP A 160 -18.11 2.73 -9.97
N SER A 161 -17.61 3.96 -10.01
CA SER A 161 -17.58 4.86 -8.86
C SER A 161 -18.60 5.98 -8.98
N VAL A 162 -19.15 6.39 -7.84
CA VAL A 162 -20.07 7.52 -7.72
C VAL A 162 -19.48 8.52 -6.73
N LEU A 163 -19.35 9.78 -7.14
CA LEU A 163 -18.94 10.85 -6.23
C LEU A 163 -20.07 11.10 -5.21
N VAL A 164 -19.78 10.92 -3.92
CA VAL A 164 -20.77 11.09 -2.84
C VAL A 164 -20.54 12.34 -2.01
N GLY A 165 -19.39 12.99 -2.14
CA GLY A 165 -19.12 14.26 -1.48
C GLY A 165 -17.65 14.60 -1.42
N LYS A 166 -17.30 15.42 -0.43
CA LYS A 166 -15.94 15.79 -0.11
C LYS A 166 -15.75 15.80 1.40
N MET A 167 -14.56 15.43 1.85
CA MET A 167 -14.14 15.64 3.22
C MET A 167 -12.93 16.58 3.25
N GLY A 168 -13.17 17.82 3.73
CA GLY A 168 -12.24 18.91 3.47
C GLY A 168 -12.14 19.17 1.96
N GLN A 169 -10.96 19.00 1.38
CA GLN A 169 -10.72 19.13 -0.06
C GLN A 169 -10.73 17.79 -0.80
N THR A 170 -10.66 16.66 -0.08
CA THR A 170 -10.55 15.32 -0.66
C THR A 170 -11.91 14.86 -1.18
N PRO A 171 -12.06 14.55 -2.48
CA PRO A 171 -13.26 13.92 -3.03
C PRO A 171 -13.47 12.52 -2.46
N ILE A 172 -14.71 12.20 -2.11
CA ILE A 172 -15.08 10.90 -1.56
C ILE A 172 -16.05 10.20 -2.52
N TYR A 173 -15.79 8.92 -2.76
CA TYR A 173 -16.54 8.08 -3.67
C TYR A 173 -17.22 6.92 -2.93
N ASP A 174 -18.23 6.38 -3.56
CA ASP A 174 -18.82 5.08 -3.22
C ASP A 174 -18.92 4.21 -4.48
N LYS A 175 -19.12 2.91 -4.30
CA LYS A 175 -19.32 1.99 -5.41
C LYS A 175 -20.73 2.15 -5.98
N ALA A 176 -20.85 2.09 -7.31
CA ALA A 176 -22.14 2.02 -7.97
C ALA A 176 -22.90 0.74 -7.55
N GLU A 177 -24.23 0.78 -7.65
CA GLU A 177 -25.06 -0.37 -7.30
C GLU A 177 -24.68 -1.60 -8.15
N GLY A 178 -24.46 -2.74 -7.49
CA GLY A 178 -24.04 -3.99 -8.16
C GLY A 178 -22.57 -4.07 -8.55
N ALA A 179 -21.76 -3.01 -8.33
CA ALA A 179 -20.33 -3.06 -8.59
C ALA A 179 -19.56 -3.88 -7.55
N LEU A 180 -18.45 -4.47 -8.00
CA LEU A 180 -17.52 -5.22 -7.15
C LEU A 180 -16.53 -4.28 -6.49
N THR A 181 -16.20 -4.57 -5.23
CA THR A 181 -14.97 -4.08 -4.61
C THR A 181 -13.84 -5.05 -4.94
N TYR A 182 -12.66 -4.52 -5.26
CA TYR A 182 -11.45 -5.30 -5.45
C TYR A 182 -10.56 -5.16 -4.23
N GLN A 183 -9.79 -6.19 -3.90
CA GLN A 183 -8.86 -6.17 -2.78
C GLN A 183 -7.51 -6.71 -3.22
N PHE A 184 -6.45 -5.98 -2.89
CA PHE A 184 -5.09 -6.51 -3.04
C PHE A 184 -4.85 -7.67 -2.08
N GLN A 185 -3.90 -8.53 -2.43
CA GLN A 185 -3.47 -9.64 -1.60
C GLN A 185 -2.14 -9.32 -0.91
N SER A 186 -1.85 -10.04 0.17
CA SER A 186 -0.49 -10.11 0.71
C SER A 186 0.48 -10.55 -0.38
N GLY A 187 1.55 -9.78 -0.58
CA GLY A 187 2.55 -9.99 -1.62
C GLY A 187 2.39 -9.09 -2.84
N ASP A 188 1.24 -8.43 -2.99
CA ASP A 188 1.07 -7.44 -4.05
C ASP A 188 1.93 -6.20 -3.78
N ILE A 189 2.63 -5.77 -4.83
CA ILE A 189 3.26 -4.46 -4.90
C ILE A 189 2.54 -3.70 -6.00
N TRP A 190 2.21 -2.43 -5.76
CA TRP A 190 1.56 -1.60 -6.76
C TRP A 190 2.01 -0.16 -6.69
N VAL A 191 1.91 0.49 -7.85
CA VAL A 191 2.03 1.93 -8.00
C VAL A 191 0.69 2.45 -8.50
N HIS A 192 0.19 3.50 -7.89
CA HIS A 192 -1.09 4.08 -8.28
C HIS A 192 -1.01 5.60 -8.45
N ALA A 193 -1.82 6.12 -9.37
CA ALA A 193 -1.90 7.54 -9.64
C ALA A 193 -2.72 8.23 -8.54
N GLY A 194 -2.20 9.32 -8.02
CA GLY A 194 -2.94 10.19 -7.10
C GLY A 194 -3.50 11.42 -7.81
N ASP A 195 -4.05 12.33 -7.01
CA ASP A 195 -4.75 13.53 -7.48
C ASP A 195 -3.84 14.64 -8.01
N TYR A 196 -2.51 14.55 -7.83
CA TYR A 196 -1.58 15.55 -8.38
C TYR A 196 -1.24 15.30 -9.84
N ARG A 197 -1.73 14.19 -10.41
CA ARG A 197 -1.63 13.89 -11.83
C ARG A 197 -2.79 14.58 -12.56
N ASP A 198 -2.91 15.91 -12.38
CA ASP A 198 -3.99 16.76 -12.88
C ASP A 198 -4.46 16.34 -14.29
N ASP A 199 -5.76 16.38 -14.55
CA ASP A 199 -6.43 15.91 -15.78
C ASP A 199 -6.45 14.40 -16.04
N PHE A 200 -5.85 13.58 -15.16
CA PHE A 200 -5.90 12.12 -15.26
C PHE A 200 -6.69 11.46 -14.12
N PRO A 201 -7.43 10.36 -14.39
CA PRO A 201 -8.23 9.73 -13.35
C PRO A 201 -7.37 9.08 -12.27
N ALA A 202 -7.46 9.60 -11.05
CA ALA A 202 -6.77 9.03 -9.89
C ALA A 202 -7.30 7.63 -9.54
N PHE A 203 -6.49 6.88 -8.80
CA PHE A 203 -6.87 5.57 -8.27
C PHE A 203 -7.71 5.70 -7.01
N LEU A 204 -8.90 5.09 -7.03
CA LEU A 204 -9.86 5.17 -5.95
C LEU A 204 -9.74 3.97 -5.02
N HIS A 205 -9.32 4.22 -3.79
CA HIS A 205 -8.98 3.18 -2.84
C HIS A 205 -9.36 3.53 -1.42
N LYS A 206 -9.36 2.51 -0.56
CA LYS A 206 -9.52 2.66 0.88
C LYS A 206 -8.77 1.57 1.62
N ALA A 207 -8.52 1.83 2.88
CA ALA A 207 -8.22 0.79 3.84
C ALA A 207 -9.48 -0.08 4.07
N PRO A 208 -9.29 -1.39 4.26
CA PRO A 208 -10.38 -2.28 4.64
C PRO A 208 -10.88 -1.90 6.04
N GLU A 209 -12.08 -2.35 6.39
CA GLU A 209 -12.63 -2.16 7.74
C GLU A 209 -11.69 -2.76 8.80
N PRO A 210 -11.43 -2.04 9.90
CA PRO A 210 -10.44 -2.47 10.88
C PRO A 210 -10.94 -3.72 11.61
N GLN A 211 -10.18 -4.81 11.48
CA GLN A 211 -10.29 -5.92 12.41
C GLN A 211 -9.32 -5.69 13.57
N LEU A 212 -9.84 -5.66 14.80
CA LEU A 212 -9.08 -5.26 16.00
C LEU A 212 -7.78 -6.05 16.25
N SER A 213 -7.68 -7.27 15.69
CA SER A 213 -6.52 -8.15 15.83
C SER A 213 -5.45 -7.99 14.73
N HIS A 214 -5.69 -7.15 13.71
CA HIS A 214 -4.82 -7.11 12.53
C HIS A 214 -4.16 -5.73 12.35
N SER A 215 -2.85 -5.74 12.22
CA SER A 215 -2.06 -4.58 11.78
C SER A 215 -1.73 -4.73 10.30
N ARG A 216 -1.89 -3.65 9.53
CA ARG A 216 -1.49 -3.62 8.13
C ARG A 216 -0.05 -3.15 8.01
N LEU A 217 0.82 -4.08 7.63
CA LEU A 217 2.22 -3.80 7.34
C LEU A 217 2.34 -3.44 5.87
N LEU A 218 2.83 -2.22 5.61
CA LEU A 218 2.98 -1.66 4.28
C LEU A 218 4.35 -1.02 4.12
N VAL A 219 4.93 -1.14 2.94
CA VAL A 219 5.87 -0.15 2.41
C VAL A 219 5.04 0.89 1.68
N THR A 220 5.33 2.17 1.84
CA THR A 220 4.59 3.27 1.20
C THR A 220 5.52 4.42 0.87
N SER A 221 5.41 4.98 -0.34
CA SER A 221 6.21 6.15 -0.75
C SER A 221 5.66 6.84 -1.98
N ASP A 222 6.14 8.06 -2.24
CA ASP A 222 5.90 8.77 -3.49
C ASP A 222 7.10 8.56 -4.42
N LEU A 223 6.84 8.29 -5.70
CA LEU A 223 7.91 8.03 -6.66
C LEU A 223 8.53 9.32 -7.22
N ASN A 224 9.85 9.28 -7.48
CA ASN A 224 10.54 10.22 -8.36
C ASN A 224 10.12 9.93 -9.79
N CYS A 225 9.00 10.47 -10.22
CA CYS A 225 8.67 10.46 -11.63
C CYS A 225 9.24 11.75 -12.22
N GLY A 226 10.18 11.61 -13.15
CA GLY A 226 10.75 12.75 -13.87
C GLY A 226 9.65 13.62 -14.46
N ALA A 227 9.82 14.94 -14.32
CA ALA A 227 9.01 15.92 -15.04
C ALA A 227 9.22 15.81 -16.56
#